data_AF-A0A7Y3LYX4-F1
#
_entry.id   AF-A0A7Y3LYX4-F1
#
_cell.length_a   1.000
_cell.length_b   1.000
_cell.length_c   1.000
_cell.angle_alpha   90.00
_cell.angle_beta   90.00
_cell.angle_gamma   90.00
#
_symmetry.space_group_name_H-M   'P 1'
#
loop_
_entity.id
_entity.type
_entity.pdbx_description
1 polymer ?
#
loop_
_entity_poly.entity_id
_entity_poly.type
_entity_poly.pdbx_seq_one_letter_code
_entity_poly.pdbx_strand_id
1 'polypeptide(L)'
;MSKFVRPAAEGADPFGTARLRRGVLDTWATSPARFREDANAEEDLVLGGYRDRLVVELAQNAADAAARAGVPGRLRLTLRDGVLVAANTGAPLDAAGVESLSTLRASAKRDTAAIGRFGVGFAAVLAVTDEPAVVGRHGGVRWSLAEGRDLAAETARHSPGLGDEVRRRDGHIPLLRLPFAAEGTAPDPYDTAVILPLRDPAATDLAERLLNAVDDALLLALPGLEEVVIETDTTRTLRRRTEDAFTVVEDSREGVTRWRVAASHGPLTADLLADRPVEERLRPHWSVTWAVPADTDGTP
;
A
#
# COMPACT_ATOMS: atom_id res chain seq x y z
N MET A 1 -8.48 -14.90 -15.80
CA MET A 1 -8.69 -13.46 -16.03
C MET A 1 -9.50 -12.91 -14.87
N SER A 2 -8.98 -11.90 -14.18
CA SER A 2 -9.70 -11.25 -13.08
C SER A 2 -11.02 -10.67 -13.57
N LYS A 3 -12.09 -10.83 -12.79
CA LYS A 3 -13.41 -10.25 -13.10
C LYS A 3 -13.46 -8.74 -12.85
N PHE A 4 -12.49 -8.20 -12.12
CA PHE A 4 -12.54 -6.86 -11.54
C PHE A 4 -11.66 -5.85 -12.26
N VAL A 5 -10.51 -6.28 -12.78
CA VAL A 5 -9.59 -5.43 -13.55
C VAL A 5 -9.17 -6.14 -14.83
N ARG A 6 -9.34 -5.45 -15.97
CA ARG A 6 -9.02 -6.00 -17.29
C ARG A 6 -7.53 -5.87 -17.57
N PRO A 7 -6.90 -6.86 -18.24
CA PRO A 7 -5.57 -6.67 -18.82
C PRO A 7 -5.58 -5.48 -19.77
N ALA A 8 -4.44 -4.79 -19.88
CA ALA A 8 -4.30 -3.75 -20.88
C ALA A 8 -4.35 -4.33 -22.31
N ALA A 9 -4.82 -3.53 -23.26
CA ALA A 9 -4.80 -3.84 -24.67
C ALA A 9 -3.40 -4.29 -25.14
N GLU A 10 -3.36 -5.14 -26.15
CA GLU A 10 -2.12 -5.69 -26.67
C GLU A 10 -1.15 -4.57 -27.09
N GLY A 11 0.06 -4.57 -26.53
CA GLY A 11 1.08 -3.54 -26.75
C GLY A 11 1.02 -2.33 -25.81
N ALA A 12 -0.01 -2.17 -24.98
CA ALA A 12 -0.10 -1.11 -23.97
C ALA A 12 0.55 -1.55 -22.65
N ASP A 13 1.72 -0.98 -22.33
CA ASP A 13 2.43 -1.22 -21.06
C ASP A 13 3.12 0.08 -20.59
N PRO A 14 2.35 1.09 -20.14
CA PRO A 14 2.87 2.42 -19.82
C PRO A 14 3.88 2.40 -18.66
N PHE A 15 3.91 1.34 -17.86
CA PHE A 15 4.78 1.17 -16.71
C PHE A 15 5.92 0.16 -16.93
N GLY A 16 6.04 -0.42 -18.13
CA GLY A 16 7.10 -1.39 -18.44
C GLY A 16 7.05 -2.67 -17.58
N THR A 17 5.84 -3.10 -17.18
CA THR A 17 5.59 -4.29 -16.36
C THR A 17 6.13 -5.56 -17.01
N ALA A 18 6.09 -5.68 -18.34
CA ALA A 18 6.63 -6.83 -19.05
C ALA A 18 8.16 -6.95 -18.88
N ARG A 19 8.89 -5.82 -18.88
CA ARG A 19 10.33 -5.79 -18.63
C ARG A 19 10.64 -6.21 -17.20
N LEU A 20 9.91 -5.67 -16.22
CA LEU A 20 10.08 -6.00 -14.80
C LEU A 20 9.87 -7.50 -14.57
N ARG A 21 8.73 -8.03 -15.04
CA ARG A 21 8.35 -9.43 -14.89
C ARG A 21 9.36 -10.38 -15.54
N ARG A 22 9.84 -10.06 -16.75
CA ARG A 22 10.87 -10.85 -17.44
C ARG A 22 12.16 -10.90 -16.65
N GLY A 23 12.66 -9.75 -16.17
CA GLY A 23 13.90 -9.69 -15.39
C GLY A 23 13.83 -10.53 -14.10
N VAL A 24 12.68 -10.54 -13.44
CA VAL A 24 12.42 -11.39 -12.26
C VAL A 24 12.46 -12.87 -12.62
N LEU A 25 11.71 -13.28 -13.65
CA LEU A 25 11.65 -14.70 -14.07
C LEU A 25 13.01 -15.21 -14.55
N ASP A 26 13.76 -14.42 -15.31
CA ASP A 26 15.12 -14.76 -15.75
C ASP A 26 16.06 -14.93 -14.54
N THR A 27 15.93 -14.06 -13.53
CA THR A 27 16.70 -14.14 -12.28
C THR A 27 16.36 -15.41 -11.49
N TRP A 28 15.08 -15.75 -11.38
CA TRP A 28 14.66 -16.98 -10.70
C TRP A 28 15.09 -18.25 -11.44
N ALA A 29 15.05 -18.23 -12.78
CA ALA A 29 15.48 -19.34 -13.61
C ALA A 29 16.98 -19.63 -13.45
N THR A 30 17.79 -18.57 -13.40
CA THR A 30 19.25 -18.63 -13.25
C THR A 30 19.70 -18.83 -11.80
N SER A 31 18.92 -18.34 -10.83
CA SER A 31 19.21 -18.45 -9.40
C SER A 31 17.94 -18.80 -8.60
N PRO A 32 17.65 -20.10 -8.39
CA PRO A 32 16.52 -20.53 -7.57
C PRO A 32 16.58 -20.02 -6.11
N ALA A 33 17.78 -19.71 -5.61
CA ALA A 33 17.95 -19.06 -4.31
C ALA A 33 17.27 -17.69 -4.25
N ARG A 34 17.29 -16.90 -5.34
CA ARG A 34 16.59 -15.60 -5.41
C ARG A 34 15.08 -15.74 -5.37
N PHE A 35 14.52 -16.76 -6.03
CA PHE A 35 13.10 -17.10 -5.87
C PHE A 35 12.76 -17.38 -4.41
N ARG A 36 13.58 -18.19 -3.73
CA ARG A 36 13.37 -18.52 -2.32
C ARG A 36 13.45 -17.30 -1.41
N GLU A 37 14.40 -16.39 -1.66
CA GLU A 37 14.53 -15.13 -0.93
C GLU A 37 13.33 -14.21 -1.13
N ASP A 38 12.86 -14.05 -2.37
CA ASP A 38 11.68 -13.25 -2.68
C ASP A 38 10.41 -13.83 -2.02
N ALA A 39 10.25 -15.16 -2.09
CA ALA A 39 9.14 -15.86 -1.44
C ALA A 39 9.15 -15.67 0.08
N ASN A 40 10.30 -15.86 0.73
CA ASN A 40 10.44 -15.62 2.17
C ASN A 40 10.15 -14.15 2.53
N ALA A 41 10.68 -13.21 1.76
CA ALA A 41 10.50 -11.79 2.04
C ALA A 41 9.04 -11.35 1.94
N GLU A 42 8.26 -11.91 1.00
CA GLU A 42 6.84 -11.63 0.89
C GLU A 42 6.03 -12.32 2.00
N GLU A 43 6.31 -13.60 2.26
CA GLU A 43 5.65 -14.39 3.31
C GLU A 43 5.86 -13.79 4.71
N ASP A 44 7.08 -13.36 5.03
CA ASP A 44 7.40 -12.65 6.27
C ASP A 44 6.59 -11.36 6.43
N LEU A 45 6.28 -10.66 5.33
CA LEU A 45 5.46 -9.45 5.40
C LEU A 45 4.01 -9.79 5.69
N VAL A 46 3.46 -10.79 4.99
CA VAL A 46 2.07 -11.22 5.18
C VAL A 46 1.84 -11.77 6.60
N LEU A 47 2.77 -12.58 7.11
CA LEU A 47 2.68 -13.21 8.43
C LEU A 47 3.14 -12.30 9.58
N GLY A 48 4.10 -11.41 9.36
CA GLY A 48 4.82 -10.64 10.38
C GLY A 48 4.12 -9.39 10.93
N GLY A 49 2.80 -9.28 10.78
CA GLY A 49 1.99 -8.21 11.37
C GLY A 49 1.56 -7.09 10.43
N TYR A 50 1.77 -7.20 9.10
CA TYR A 50 1.12 -6.30 8.14
C TYR A 50 -0.36 -6.63 7.92
N ARG A 51 -0.82 -7.81 8.36
CA ARG A 51 -2.23 -8.21 8.32
C ARG A 51 -3.17 -7.17 8.95
N ASP A 52 -2.76 -6.59 10.09
CA ASP A 52 -3.56 -5.61 10.82
C ASP A 52 -3.30 -4.17 10.37
N ARG A 53 -2.46 -3.97 9.34
CA ARG A 53 -2.04 -2.64 8.87
C ARG A 53 -2.63 -2.23 7.53
N LEU A 54 -3.42 -3.09 6.88
CA LEU A 54 -3.98 -2.82 5.54
C LEU A 54 -4.52 -1.39 5.37
N VAL A 55 -5.42 -0.96 6.26
CA VAL A 55 -6.04 0.38 6.18
C VAL A 55 -5.03 1.50 6.44
N VAL A 56 -4.11 1.31 7.39
CA VAL A 56 -3.06 2.27 7.71
C VAL A 56 -2.10 2.45 6.52
N GLU A 57 -1.67 1.35 5.89
CA GLU A 57 -0.75 1.39 4.75
C GLU A 57 -1.42 2.00 3.50
N LEU A 58 -2.71 1.71 3.26
CA LEU A 58 -3.49 2.37 2.21
C LEU A 58 -3.64 3.88 2.48
N ALA A 59 -3.88 4.27 3.72
CA ALA A 59 -3.98 5.66 4.12
C ALA A 59 -2.63 6.40 4.02
N GLN A 60 -1.52 5.74 4.39
CA GLN A 60 -0.17 6.26 4.19
C GLN A 60 0.13 6.49 2.70
N ASN A 61 -0.20 5.52 1.84
CA ASN A 61 -0.04 5.69 0.39
C ASN A 61 -0.84 6.88 -0.14
N ALA A 62 -2.07 7.08 0.36
CA ALA A 62 -2.90 8.22 0.02
C ALA A 62 -2.30 9.56 0.49
N ALA A 63 -1.86 9.63 1.75
CA ALA A 63 -1.21 10.81 2.32
C ALA A 63 0.06 11.19 1.54
N ASP A 64 0.88 10.20 1.20
CA ASP A 64 2.11 10.35 0.43
C ASP A 64 1.86 10.84 -1.00
N ALA A 65 0.81 10.34 -1.65
CA ALA A 65 0.40 10.81 -2.98
C ALA A 65 -0.06 12.26 -2.93
N ALA A 66 -0.89 12.61 -1.95
CA ALA A 66 -1.37 13.97 -1.74
C ALA A 66 -0.22 14.96 -1.47
N ALA A 67 0.71 14.58 -0.59
CA ALA A 67 1.90 15.37 -0.27
C ALA A 67 2.79 15.61 -1.50
N ARG A 68 3.00 14.59 -2.34
CA ARG A 68 3.76 14.74 -3.60
C ARG A 68 3.09 15.70 -4.59
N ALA A 69 1.77 15.74 -4.61
CA ALA A 69 1.01 16.65 -5.47
C ALA A 69 0.80 18.05 -4.86
N GLY A 70 1.09 18.24 -3.57
CA GLY A 70 0.80 19.49 -2.87
C GLY A 70 -0.69 19.79 -2.76
N VAL A 71 -1.53 18.76 -2.67
CA VAL A 71 -2.99 18.88 -2.56
C VAL A 71 -3.50 18.24 -1.27
N PRO A 72 -4.70 18.63 -0.79
CA PRO A 72 -5.39 17.90 0.27
C PRO A 72 -5.58 16.41 -0.04
N GLY A 73 -5.18 15.55 0.89
CA GLY A 73 -5.37 14.12 0.77
C GLY A 73 -6.79 13.70 1.14
N ARG A 74 -7.46 13.04 0.20
CA ARG A 74 -8.76 12.41 0.39
C ARG A 74 -8.63 10.93 0.10
N LEU A 75 -9.19 10.10 0.97
CA LEU A 75 -9.23 8.65 0.82
C LEU A 75 -10.68 8.17 0.92
N ARG A 76 -11.11 7.35 -0.04
CA ARG A 76 -12.37 6.60 0.04
C ARG A 76 -12.08 5.11 0.06
N LEU A 77 -12.57 4.44 1.10
CA LEU A 77 -12.52 3.01 1.29
C LEU A 77 -13.93 2.46 1.08
N THR A 78 -14.17 1.80 -0.04
CA THR A 78 -15.46 1.18 -0.36
C THR A 78 -15.32 -0.33 -0.30
N LEU A 79 -16.08 -1.00 0.56
CA LEU A 79 -16.22 -2.45 0.60
C LEU A 79 -17.61 -2.85 0.11
N ARG A 80 -17.66 -3.50 -1.05
CA ARG A 80 -18.92 -3.92 -1.67
C ARG A 80 -18.72 -5.16 -2.53
N ASP A 81 -19.69 -6.07 -2.50
CA ASP A 81 -19.72 -7.27 -3.36
C ASP A 81 -18.40 -8.10 -3.32
N GLY A 82 -17.77 -8.17 -2.13
CA GLY A 82 -16.51 -8.89 -1.93
C GLY A 82 -15.26 -8.19 -2.48
N VAL A 83 -15.32 -6.87 -2.71
CA VAL A 83 -14.19 -6.08 -3.20
C VAL A 83 -13.98 -4.87 -2.30
N LEU A 84 -12.75 -4.69 -1.82
CA LEU A 84 -12.31 -3.46 -1.18
C LEU A 84 -11.62 -2.56 -2.21
N VAL A 85 -12.10 -1.32 -2.35
CA VAL A 85 -11.49 -0.29 -3.21
C VAL A 85 -11.01 0.85 -2.33
N ALA A 86 -9.74 1.22 -2.45
CA ALA A 86 -9.16 2.40 -1.82
C ALA A 86 -8.81 3.44 -2.90
N ALA A 87 -9.63 4.48 -3.03
CA ALA A 87 -9.44 5.56 -3.99
C ALA A 87 -8.89 6.80 -3.29
N ASN A 88 -7.86 7.43 -3.86
CA ASN A 88 -7.23 8.61 -3.26
C ASN A 88 -6.90 9.71 -4.26
N THR A 89 -6.87 10.95 -3.75
CA THR A 89 -6.34 12.11 -4.47
C THR A 89 -4.81 12.15 -4.39
N GLY A 90 -4.18 12.85 -5.33
CA GLY A 90 -2.76 13.18 -5.29
C GLY A 90 -2.00 12.80 -6.54
N ALA A 91 -0.67 12.70 -6.41
CA ALA A 91 0.21 12.40 -7.53
C ALA A 91 -0.16 11.03 -8.14
N PRO A 92 -0.36 10.94 -9.46
CA PRO A 92 -0.76 9.69 -10.11
C PRO A 92 0.35 8.65 -10.04
N LEU A 93 -0.03 7.38 -10.21
CA LEU A 93 0.91 6.27 -10.35
C LEU A 93 1.83 6.47 -11.57
N ASP A 94 3.13 6.31 -11.36
CA ASP A 94 4.16 6.36 -12.39
C ASP A 94 4.96 5.04 -12.46
N ALA A 95 5.83 4.91 -13.47
CA ALA A 95 6.62 3.70 -13.68
C ALA A 95 7.57 3.39 -12.50
N ALA A 96 8.13 4.42 -11.86
CA ALA A 96 9.00 4.25 -10.69
C ALA A 96 8.22 3.77 -9.46
N GLY A 97 6.97 4.21 -9.32
CA GLY A 97 6.01 3.71 -8.34
C GLY A 97 5.70 2.24 -8.57
N VAL A 98 5.37 1.83 -9.80
CA VAL A 98 5.13 0.42 -10.13
C VAL A 98 6.35 -0.46 -9.85
N GLU A 99 7.54 -0.02 -10.25
CA GLU A 99 8.78 -0.72 -9.92
C GLU A 99 8.98 -0.84 -8.40
N SER A 100 8.71 0.21 -7.62
CA SER A 100 8.78 0.18 -6.16
C SER A 100 7.75 -0.76 -5.53
N LEU A 101 6.53 -0.85 -6.08
CA LEU A 101 5.50 -1.79 -5.63
C LEU A 101 5.86 -3.25 -5.95
N SER A 102 6.55 -3.48 -7.07
CA SER A 102 7.00 -4.81 -7.47
C SER A 102 8.36 -5.24 -6.90
N THR A 103 9.05 -4.33 -6.22
CA THR A 103 10.37 -4.58 -5.65
C THR A 103 10.37 -4.50 -4.11
N LEU A 104 9.99 -5.59 -3.41
CA LEU A 104 10.14 -5.67 -1.95
C LEU A 104 11.61 -5.41 -1.55
N ARG A 105 11.79 -4.47 -0.63
CA ARG A 105 13.07 -4.04 -0.01
C ARG A 105 14.10 -3.36 -0.93
N ALA A 106 13.83 -3.13 -2.21
CA ALA A 106 14.82 -2.53 -3.12
C ALA A 106 14.60 -1.02 -3.40
N SER A 107 13.57 -0.39 -2.84
CA SER A 107 13.25 1.00 -3.19
C SER A 107 14.30 1.99 -2.67
N ALA A 108 15.13 2.44 -3.62
CA ALA A 108 16.00 3.59 -3.55
C ALA A 108 15.18 4.89 -3.65
N LYS A 109 14.89 5.52 -2.52
CA LYS A 109 14.74 6.98 -2.48
C LYS A 109 15.96 7.55 -1.79
N ARG A 110 16.83 8.17 -2.60
CA ARG A 110 18.03 8.87 -2.13
C ARG A 110 17.74 10.28 -1.61
N ASP A 111 16.59 10.90 -1.91
CA ASP A 111 16.44 12.36 -1.73
C ASP A 111 15.07 12.91 -1.27
N THR A 112 14.18 12.15 -0.61
CA THR A 112 12.97 12.78 -0.03
C THR A 112 12.65 12.30 1.38
N ALA A 113 12.38 13.26 2.27
CA ALA A 113 11.91 13.12 3.65
C ALA A 113 10.48 12.55 3.74
N ALA A 114 10.14 11.57 2.89
CA ALA A 114 8.89 10.87 2.97
C ALA A 114 9.01 9.74 4.02
N ILE A 115 8.19 9.85 5.05
CA ILE A 115 8.10 8.90 6.16
C ILE A 115 7.38 7.64 5.62
N GLY A 116 8.14 6.73 5.01
CA GLY A 116 7.57 5.49 4.47
C GLY A 116 8.64 4.46 4.07
N ARG A 117 8.40 3.19 4.43
CA ARG A 117 9.10 2.04 3.84
C ARG A 117 8.45 1.76 2.48
N PHE A 118 8.92 2.45 1.43
CA PHE A 118 8.41 2.27 0.07
C PHE A 118 8.45 0.79 -0.37
N GLY A 119 7.33 0.30 -0.88
CA GLY A 119 7.16 -1.07 -1.39
C GLY A 119 6.84 -2.14 -0.34
N VAL A 120 7.21 -1.92 0.93
CA VAL A 120 6.94 -2.89 2.01
C VAL A 120 5.50 -2.77 2.52
N GLY A 121 5.00 -1.54 2.65
CA GLY A 121 3.64 -1.27 3.09
C GLY A 121 2.56 -1.84 2.18
N PHE A 122 2.79 -1.80 0.87
CA PHE A 122 1.83 -2.33 -0.10
C PHE A 122 1.66 -3.85 0.01
N ALA A 123 2.64 -4.59 0.54
CA ALA A 123 2.48 -6.02 0.79
C ALA A 123 1.33 -6.34 1.76
N ALA A 124 0.86 -5.38 2.56
CA ALA A 124 -0.32 -5.54 3.40
C ALA A 124 -1.58 -5.92 2.61
N VAL A 125 -1.68 -5.57 1.32
CA VAL A 125 -2.83 -5.97 0.48
C VAL A 125 -2.91 -7.48 0.30
N LEU A 126 -1.77 -8.16 0.35
CA LEU A 126 -1.68 -9.61 0.29
C LEU A 126 -2.23 -10.29 1.54
N ALA A 127 -2.66 -9.55 2.56
CA ALA A 127 -3.44 -10.10 3.67
C ALA A 127 -4.89 -10.41 3.26
N VAL A 128 -5.43 -9.72 2.24
CA VAL A 128 -6.83 -9.87 1.84
C VAL A 128 -7.07 -10.33 0.38
N THR A 129 -6.11 -10.16 -0.53
CA THR A 129 -6.30 -10.50 -1.95
C THR A 129 -5.14 -11.30 -2.56
N ASP A 130 -5.46 -12.07 -3.61
CA ASP A 130 -4.52 -12.74 -4.51
C ASP A 130 -4.45 -12.06 -5.90
N GLU A 131 -5.23 -11.00 -6.11
CA GLU A 131 -5.31 -10.27 -7.37
C GLU A 131 -5.37 -8.74 -7.15
N PRO A 132 -4.40 -8.14 -6.42
CA PRO A 132 -4.41 -6.70 -6.22
C PRO A 132 -4.21 -5.97 -7.56
N ALA A 133 -4.83 -4.80 -7.67
CA ALA A 133 -4.62 -3.90 -8.80
C ALA A 133 -4.57 -2.45 -8.36
N VAL A 134 -3.86 -1.62 -9.13
CA VAL A 134 -3.79 -0.18 -8.96
C VAL A 134 -4.06 0.46 -10.32
N VAL A 135 -5.08 1.30 -10.41
CA VAL A 135 -5.46 2.01 -11.62
C VAL A 135 -5.45 3.52 -11.38
N GLY A 136 -5.10 4.29 -12.40
CA GLY A 136 -5.08 5.74 -12.34
C GLY A 136 -5.25 6.36 -13.74
N ARG A 137 -5.02 7.66 -13.85
CA ARG A 137 -5.22 8.41 -15.11
C ARG A 137 -4.36 7.94 -16.28
N HIS A 138 -3.23 7.28 -16.01
CA HIS A 138 -2.24 6.86 -17.03
C HIS A 138 -2.26 5.35 -17.30
N GLY A 139 -3.30 4.65 -16.87
CA GLY A 139 -3.42 3.19 -16.93
C GLY A 139 -3.28 2.54 -15.55
N GLY A 140 -3.05 1.23 -15.53
CA GLY A 140 -2.91 0.48 -14.28
C GLY A 140 -1.86 -0.63 -14.31
N VAL A 141 -1.62 -1.17 -13.12
CA VAL A 141 -0.88 -2.40 -12.89
C VAL A 141 -1.74 -3.34 -12.07
N ARG A 142 -1.64 -4.64 -12.35
CA ARG A 142 -2.28 -5.70 -11.56
C ARG A 142 -1.33 -6.84 -11.31
N TRP A 143 -1.67 -7.65 -10.31
CA TRP A 143 -1.06 -8.93 -10.05
C TRP A 143 -2.15 -10.01 -10.08
N SER A 144 -1.78 -11.24 -10.41
CA SER A 144 -2.68 -12.38 -10.33
C SER A 144 -1.88 -13.60 -9.93
N LEU A 145 -2.25 -14.22 -8.81
CA LEU A 145 -1.60 -15.43 -8.33
C LEU A 145 -1.71 -16.58 -9.34
N ALA A 146 -2.83 -16.69 -10.04
CA ALA A 146 -3.03 -17.71 -11.07
C ALA A 146 -2.08 -17.49 -12.26
N GLU A 147 -2.07 -16.30 -12.87
CA GLU A 147 -1.18 -16.00 -14.01
C GLU A 147 0.30 -16.06 -13.60
N GLY A 148 0.64 -15.62 -12.39
CA GLY A 148 1.99 -15.72 -11.86
C GLY A 148 2.45 -17.17 -11.69
N ARG A 149 1.59 -18.06 -11.19
CA ARG A 149 1.87 -19.50 -11.08
C ARG A 149 2.10 -20.14 -12.44
N ASP A 150 1.28 -19.80 -13.44
CA ASP A 150 1.45 -20.31 -14.80
C ASP A 150 2.80 -19.89 -15.40
N LEU A 151 3.20 -18.63 -15.24
CA LEU A 151 4.50 -18.14 -15.70
C LEU A 151 5.69 -18.78 -14.95
N ALA A 152 5.57 -18.96 -13.64
CA ALA A 152 6.59 -19.63 -12.85
C ALA A 152 6.73 -21.10 -13.26
N ALA A 153 5.61 -21.80 -13.48
CA ALA A 153 5.60 -23.18 -13.96
C ALA A 153 6.18 -23.32 -15.37
N GLU A 154 5.86 -22.38 -16.27
CA GLU A 154 6.47 -22.31 -17.60
C GLU A 154 7.98 -22.12 -17.56
N THR A 155 8.44 -21.20 -16.73
CA THR A 155 9.87 -20.96 -16.52
C THR A 155 10.55 -22.19 -15.92
N ALA A 156 9.90 -22.85 -14.95
CA ALA A 156 10.39 -24.06 -14.31
C ALA A 156 10.53 -25.26 -15.25
N ARG A 157 9.80 -25.33 -16.38
CA ARG A 157 10.01 -26.37 -17.41
C ARG A 157 11.44 -26.36 -17.97
N HIS A 158 12.09 -25.21 -17.94
CA HIS A 158 13.44 -25.00 -18.45
C HIS A 158 14.48 -24.75 -17.33
N SER A 159 14.05 -24.75 -16.06
CA SER A 159 14.92 -24.62 -14.89
C SER A 159 14.48 -25.60 -13.78
N PRO A 160 15.10 -26.79 -13.71
CA PRO A 160 14.75 -27.81 -12.71
C PRO A 160 14.85 -27.32 -11.28
N GLY A 161 15.86 -26.49 -10.97
CA GLY A 161 16.07 -25.94 -9.63
C GLY A 161 14.96 -24.98 -9.21
N LEU A 162 14.45 -24.15 -10.13
CA LEU A 162 13.26 -23.34 -9.86
C LEU A 162 12.04 -24.24 -9.63
N GLY A 163 11.88 -25.28 -10.45
CA GLY A 163 10.80 -26.26 -10.30
C GLY A 163 10.81 -26.97 -8.94
N ASP A 164 11.99 -27.29 -8.40
CA ASP A 164 12.14 -27.85 -7.06
C ASP A 164 11.69 -26.87 -5.97
N GLU A 165 12.11 -25.61 -6.04
CA GLU A 165 11.71 -24.59 -5.05
C GLU A 165 10.21 -24.30 -5.10
N VAL A 166 9.61 -24.20 -6.29
CA VAL A 166 8.15 -24.03 -6.44
C VAL A 166 7.38 -25.21 -5.86
N ARG A 167 7.83 -26.45 -6.11
CA ARG A 167 7.20 -27.66 -5.53
C ARG A 167 7.32 -27.72 -4.01
N ARG A 168 8.48 -27.36 -3.45
CA ARG A 168 8.70 -27.33 -1.99
C ARG A 168 7.77 -26.35 -1.27
N ARG A 169 7.21 -25.38 -1.99
CA ARG A 169 6.30 -24.36 -1.47
C ARG A 169 4.85 -24.57 -1.92
N ASP A 170 4.49 -25.77 -2.35
CA ASP A 170 3.14 -26.10 -2.82
C ASP A 170 2.60 -25.14 -3.90
N GLY A 171 3.49 -24.67 -4.78
CA GLY A 171 3.14 -23.72 -5.84
C GLY A 171 2.93 -22.27 -5.37
N HIS A 172 3.28 -21.93 -4.13
CA HIS A 172 3.34 -20.54 -3.68
C HIS A 172 4.48 -19.81 -4.40
N ILE A 173 4.20 -18.58 -4.85
CA ILE A 173 5.14 -17.71 -5.54
C ILE A 173 5.08 -16.31 -4.90
N PRO A 174 6.16 -15.52 -4.95
CA PRO A 174 6.11 -14.14 -4.48
C PRO A 174 5.33 -13.28 -5.51
N LEU A 175 4.05 -13.05 -5.22
CA LEU A 175 3.06 -12.49 -6.12
C LEU A 175 3.45 -11.10 -6.63
N LEU A 176 3.87 -10.19 -5.74
CA LEU A 176 4.11 -8.79 -6.10
C LEU A 176 5.29 -8.60 -7.06
N ARG A 177 6.12 -9.64 -7.27
CA ARG A 177 7.25 -9.62 -8.20
C ARG A 177 6.85 -9.73 -9.66
N LEU A 178 5.62 -10.14 -9.95
CA LEU A 178 5.15 -10.41 -11.31
C LEU A 178 4.02 -9.45 -11.70
N PRO A 179 4.29 -8.15 -11.94
CA PRO A 179 3.27 -7.20 -12.36
C PRO A 179 2.81 -7.46 -13.80
N PHE A 180 1.57 -7.11 -14.08
CA PHE A 180 0.95 -7.10 -15.41
C PHE A 180 0.33 -5.73 -15.67
N ALA A 181 0.40 -5.27 -16.91
CA ALA A 181 -0.32 -4.07 -17.34
C ALA A 181 -1.84 -4.29 -17.20
N ALA A 182 -2.52 -3.26 -16.70
CA ALA A 182 -3.95 -3.25 -16.50
C ALA A 182 -4.58 -2.01 -17.13
N GLU A 183 -5.83 -2.18 -17.57
CA GLU A 183 -6.71 -1.09 -17.96
C GLU A 183 -7.58 -0.66 -16.77
N GLY A 184 -7.99 0.60 -16.80
CA GLY A 184 -8.89 1.17 -15.82
C GLY A 184 -8.49 2.59 -15.45
N THR A 185 -9.42 3.29 -14.83
CA THR A 185 -9.23 4.64 -14.30
C THR A 185 -9.82 4.70 -12.91
N ALA A 186 -9.21 5.49 -12.02
CA ALA A 186 -9.83 5.82 -10.76
C ALA A 186 -11.17 6.55 -11.01
N PRO A 187 -12.19 6.35 -10.17
CA PRO A 187 -13.44 7.09 -10.27
C PRO A 187 -13.20 8.56 -9.89
N ASP A 188 -13.84 9.50 -10.59
CA ASP A 188 -13.83 10.90 -10.17
C ASP A 188 -14.41 11.03 -8.74
N PRO A 189 -13.85 11.91 -7.89
CA PRO A 189 -12.77 12.86 -8.15
C PRO A 189 -11.35 12.35 -7.83
N TYR A 190 -11.14 11.03 -7.72
CA TYR A 190 -9.87 10.44 -7.28
C TYR A 190 -8.88 10.24 -8.43
N ASP A 191 -7.58 10.23 -8.12
CA ASP A 191 -6.50 10.11 -9.09
C ASP A 191 -5.96 8.68 -9.21
N THR A 192 -6.04 7.92 -8.11
CA THR A 192 -5.60 6.51 -8.02
C THR A 192 -6.65 5.69 -7.29
N ALA A 193 -6.84 4.44 -7.71
CA ALA A 193 -7.66 3.46 -7.01
C ALA A 193 -6.92 2.12 -6.89
N VAL A 194 -6.75 1.65 -5.65
CA VAL A 194 -6.30 0.29 -5.33
C VAL A 194 -7.53 -0.60 -5.23
N ILE A 195 -7.59 -1.66 -6.03
CA ILE A 195 -8.73 -2.57 -6.15
C ILE A 195 -8.31 -3.94 -5.62
N LEU A 196 -9.00 -4.43 -4.60
CA LEU A 196 -8.66 -5.64 -3.85
C LEU A 196 -9.87 -6.59 -3.82
N PRO A 197 -10.01 -7.49 -4.81
CA PRO A 197 -10.96 -8.60 -4.72
C PRO A 197 -10.60 -9.49 -3.53
N LEU A 198 -11.51 -9.66 -2.58
CA LEU A 198 -11.22 -10.39 -1.35
C LEU A 198 -11.22 -11.90 -1.63
N ARG A 199 -10.17 -12.60 -1.17
CA ARG A 199 -9.90 -13.98 -1.60
C ARG A 199 -10.94 -14.98 -1.06
N ASP A 200 -11.44 -14.73 0.14
CA ASP A 200 -12.29 -15.64 0.91
C ASP A 200 -13.05 -14.89 2.02
N PRO A 201 -14.01 -15.54 2.72
CA PRO A 201 -14.75 -14.91 3.82
C PRO A 201 -13.87 -14.39 4.97
N ALA A 202 -12.73 -15.02 5.26
CA ALA A 202 -11.84 -14.57 6.34
C ALA A 202 -11.12 -13.26 5.98
N ALA A 203 -10.83 -13.04 4.69
CA ALA A 203 -10.36 -11.76 4.17
C ALA A 203 -11.45 -10.68 4.25
N THR A 204 -12.72 -11.02 3.98
CA THR A 204 -13.87 -10.13 4.19
C THR A 204 -13.99 -9.71 5.65
N ASP A 205 -14.01 -10.67 6.58
CA ASP A 205 -14.11 -10.37 8.00
C ASP A 205 -12.94 -9.50 8.47
N LEU A 206 -11.73 -9.73 7.94
CA LEU A 206 -10.57 -8.89 8.25
C LEU A 206 -10.75 -7.46 7.74
N ALA A 207 -11.15 -7.29 6.47
CA ALA A 207 -11.36 -5.97 5.89
C ALA A 207 -12.42 -5.19 6.68
N GLU A 208 -13.57 -5.81 7.00
CA GLU A 208 -14.63 -5.19 7.79
C GLU A 208 -14.16 -4.77 9.19
N ARG A 209 -13.42 -5.65 9.89
CA ARG A 209 -12.86 -5.30 11.21
C ARG A 209 -11.91 -4.11 11.13
N LEU A 210 -11.04 -4.06 10.12
CA LEU A 210 -10.08 -2.96 9.97
C LEU A 210 -10.75 -1.64 9.59
N LEU A 211 -11.79 -1.68 8.74
CA LEU A 211 -12.59 -0.50 8.43
C LEU A 211 -13.35 0.02 9.66
N ASN A 212 -13.89 -0.89 10.47
CA ASN A 212 -14.58 -0.54 11.72
C ASN A 212 -13.63 0.02 12.80
N ALA A 213 -12.36 -0.37 12.77
CA ALA A 213 -11.35 0.08 13.72
C ALA A 213 -10.76 1.47 13.39
N VAL A 214 -11.14 2.10 12.28
CA VAL A 214 -10.69 3.46 11.96
C VAL A 214 -11.23 4.46 12.98
N ASP A 215 -10.33 5.29 13.50
CA ASP A 215 -10.60 6.35 14.47
C ASP A 215 -9.81 7.64 14.13
N ASP A 216 -9.94 8.66 14.99
CA ASP A 216 -9.27 9.96 14.87
C ASP A 216 -7.76 9.82 14.75
N ALA A 217 -7.15 8.78 15.35
CA ALA A 217 -5.71 8.59 15.36
C ALA A 217 -5.14 8.48 13.94
N LEU A 218 -5.91 7.94 12.99
CA LEU A 218 -5.50 7.86 11.59
C LEU A 218 -5.24 9.25 10.98
N LEU A 219 -6.17 10.19 11.16
CA LEU A 219 -6.06 11.56 10.65
C LEU A 219 -5.07 12.42 11.45
N LEU A 220 -4.87 12.11 12.73
CA LEU A 220 -3.86 12.76 13.57
C LEU A 220 -2.44 12.32 13.20
N ALA A 221 -2.24 11.03 12.90
CA ALA A 221 -0.96 10.46 12.50
C ALA A 221 -0.58 10.80 11.06
N LEU A 222 -1.55 11.06 10.19
CA LEU A 222 -1.37 11.35 8.77
C LEU A 222 -1.87 12.77 8.42
N PRO A 223 -1.12 13.83 8.75
CA PRO A 223 -1.58 15.21 8.58
C PRO A 223 -1.79 15.61 7.11
N GLY A 224 -1.28 14.83 6.16
CA GLY A 224 -1.54 14.99 4.73
C GLY A 224 -2.93 14.52 4.29
N LEU A 225 -3.69 13.83 5.16
CA LEU A 225 -5.09 13.47 4.92
C LEU A 225 -6.03 14.47 5.61
N GLU A 226 -6.98 14.98 4.85
CA GLU A 226 -8.07 15.83 5.32
C GLU A 226 -9.40 15.08 5.41
N GLU A 227 -9.59 14.03 4.62
CA GLU A 227 -10.86 13.29 4.55
C GLU A 227 -10.63 11.79 4.37
N VAL A 228 -11.33 10.99 5.17
CA VAL A 228 -11.47 9.54 4.99
C VAL A 228 -12.96 9.21 4.93
N VAL A 229 -13.40 8.68 3.80
CA VAL A 229 -14.76 8.15 3.60
C VAL A 229 -14.70 6.63 3.67
N ILE A 230 -15.53 6.01 4.49
CA ILE A 230 -15.69 4.56 4.59
C ILE A 230 -17.10 4.23 4.15
N GLU A 231 -17.22 3.42 3.12
CA GLU A 231 -18.48 3.00 2.52
C GLU A 231 -18.58 1.47 2.58
N THR A 232 -19.50 0.99 3.41
CA THR A 232 -19.93 -0.41 3.48
C THR A 232 -21.43 -0.45 3.15
N ASP A 233 -22.25 -1.09 3.99
CA ASP A 233 -23.71 -0.93 3.97
C ASP A 233 -24.15 0.50 4.34
N THR A 234 -23.28 1.24 5.03
CA THR A 234 -23.48 2.64 5.40
C THR A 234 -22.28 3.48 4.97
N THR A 235 -22.45 4.81 4.92
CA THR A 235 -21.34 5.73 4.67
C THR A 235 -20.98 6.45 5.97
N ARG A 236 -19.71 6.30 6.39
CA ARG A 236 -19.07 7.05 7.47
C ARG A 236 -18.02 7.98 6.89
N THR A 237 -17.94 9.21 7.37
CA THR A 237 -16.95 10.19 6.91
C THR A 237 -16.23 10.79 8.11
N LEU A 238 -14.89 10.75 8.08
CA LEU A 238 -14.02 11.45 9.01
C LEU A 238 -13.36 12.62 8.28
N ARG A 239 -13.42 13.82 8.84
CA ARG A 239 -12.78 15.03 8.30
C ARG A 239 -11.89 15.68 9.33
N ARG A 240 -10.69 16.06 8.91
CA ARG A 240 -9.74 16.85 9.69
C ARG A 240 -9.75 18.29 9.19
N ARG A 241 -9.81 19.24 10.13
CA ARG A 241 -9.56 20.66 9.87
C ARG A 241 -8.72 21.28 10.98
N THR A 242 -8.13 22.42 10.69
CA THR A 242 -7.47 23.25 11.71
C THR A 242 -8.42 24.38 12.10
N GLU A 243 -8.63 24.56 13.40
CA GLU A 243 -9.47 25.62 13.96
C GLU A 243 -8.72 26.28 15.13
N ASP A 244 -8.24 27.50 14.91
CA ASP A 244 -7.33 28.21 15.82
C ASP A 244 -6.11 27.34 16.21
N ALA A 245 -5.98 27.03 17.51
CA ALA A 245 -4.91 26.21 18.06
C ALA A 245 -5.23 24.70 18.09
N PHE A 246 -6.41 24.29 17.58
CA PHE A 246 -6.88 22.92 17.65
C PHE A 246 -6.86 22.23 16.29
N THR A 247 -6.56 20.94 16.30
CA THR A 247 -6.92 20.03 15.21
C THR A 247 -8.31 19.47 15.52
N VAL A 248 -9.28 19.69 14.65
CA VAL A 248 -10.65 19.20 14.84
C VAL A 248 -10.88 18.03 13.91
N VAL A 249 -11.31 16.90 14.49
CA VAL A 249 -11.75 15.73 13.73
C VAL A 249 -13.26 15.63 13.87
N GLU A 250 -13.96 15.60 12.74
CA GLU A 250 -15.40 15.40 12.66
C GLU A 250 -15.65 14.04 12.05
N ASP A 251 -16.18 13.12 12.85
CA ASP A 251 -16.62 11.80 12.46
C ASP A 251 -18.16 11.77 12.41
N SER A 252 -18.72 11.45 11.24
CA SER A 252 -20.17 11.35 11.09
C SER A 252 -20.83 10.30 11.98
N ARG A 253 -20.04 9.39 12.58
CA ARG A 253 -20.50 8.37 13.53
C ARG A 253 -20.36 8.82 14.99
N GLU A 254 -19.19 9.33 15.38
CA GLU A 254 -18.85 9.59 16.79
C GLU A 254 -18.97 11.09 17.19
N GLY A 255 -19.17 11.98 16.21
CA GLY A 255 -19.30 13.42 16.43
C GLY A 255 -18.01 14.21 16.20
N VAL A 256 -17.85 15.32 16.90
CA VAL A 256 -16.72 16.24 16.72
C VAL A 256 -15.80 16.18 17.94
N THR A 257 -14.52 15.92 17.71
CA THR A 257 -13.47 15.95 18.72
C THR A 257 -12.48 17.07 18.42
N ARG A 258 -12.18 17.91 19.41
CA ARG A 258 -11.10 18.92 19.32
C ARG A 258 -9.85 18.33 19.95
N TRP A 259 -8.71 18.44 19.27
CA TRP A 259 -7.43 17.91 19.72
C TRP A 259 -6.41 19.02 19.87
N ARG A 260 -5.69 19.03 20.99
CA ARG A 260 -4.42 19.76 21.11
C ARG A 260 -3.31 18.86 20.59
N VAL A 261 -2.68 19.29 19.50
CA VAL A 261 -1.61 18.53 18.85
C VAL A 261 -0.29 19.25 19.03
N ALA A 262 0.70 18.56 19.59
CA ALA A 262 2.08 19.01 19.68
C ALA A 262 2.95 18.05 18.86
N ALA A 263 3.65 18.60 17.87
CA ALA A 263 4.59 17.85 17.04
C ALA A 263 6.01 18.38 17.26
N SER A 264 6.97 17.46 17.27
CA SER A 264 8.40 17.78 17.27
C SER A 264 9.12 16.86 16.31
N HIS A 265 10.11 17.39 15.61
CA HIS A 265 10.92 16.63 14.66
C HIS A 265 12.33 17.20 14.65
N GLY A 266 13.30 16.40 14.22
CA GLY A 266 14.68 16.84 14.15
C GLY A 266 15.62 15.81 13.55
N PRO A 267 16.88 16.18 13.35
CA PRO A 267 17.89 15.26 12.89
C PRO A 267 18.30 14.29 14.01
N LEU A 268 18.68 13.07 13.62
CA LEU A 268 19.42 12.12 14.46
C LEU A 268 20.91 12.28 14.18
N THR A 269 21.75 12.17 15.21
CA THR A 269 23.20 12.13 15.03
C THR A 269 23.63 10.77 14.47
N ALA A 270 24.74 10.75 13.71
CA ALA A 270 25.26 9.52 13.12
C ALA A 270 25.56 8.43 14.17
N ASP A 271 26.01 8.83 15.36
CA ASP A 271 26.33 7.92 16.46
C ASP A 271 25.10 7.13 16.96
N LEU A 272 23.91 7.73 16.95
CA LEU A 272 22.65 7.06 17.33
C LEU A 272 22.21 6.01 16.29
N LEU A 273 22.76 6.06 15.08
CA LEU A 273 22.44 5.16 13.98
C LEU A 273 23.60 4.21 13.64
N ALA A 274 24.68 4.19 14.43
CA ALA A 274 25.90 3.45 14.11
C ALA A 274 25.63 1.94 13.87
N ASP A 275 24.73 1.35 14.65
CA ASP A 275 24.37 -0.07 14.58
C ASP A 275 23.21 -0.37 13.60
N ARG A 276 22.75 0.64 12.84
CA ARG A 276 21.64 0.49 11.89
C ARG A 276 22.13 0.14 10.48
N PRO A 277 21.32 -0.58 9.68
CA PRO A 277 21.58 -0.79 8.25
C PRO A 277 21.89 0.51 7.49
N VAL A 278 22.63 0.43 6.38
CA VAL A 278 23.05 1.59 5.58
C VAL A 278 21.86 2.47 5.19
N GLU A 279 20.77 1.85 4.76
CA GLU A 279 19.55 2.50 4.31
C GLU A 279 18.84 3.26 5.45
N GLU A 280 18.94 2.76 6.68
CA GLU A 280 18.40 3.43 7.87
C GLU A 280 19.30 4.61 8.30
N ARG A 281 20.63 4.47 8.18
CA ARG A 281 21.59 5.56 8.46
C ARG A 281 21.43 6.76 7.53
N LEU A 282 20.98 6.53 6.29
CA LEU A 282 20.68 7.58 5.32
C LEU A 282 19.36 8.32 5.61
N ARG A 283 18.65 7.96 6.68
CA ARG A 283 17.40 8.62 7.11
C ARG A 283 17.53 9.15 8.54
N PRO A 284 18.43 10.13 8.80
CA PRO A 284 18.72 10.59 10.15
C PRO A 284 17.70 11.62 10.62
N HIS A 285 16.43 11.28 10.65
CA HIS A 285 15.37 12.15 11.15
C HIS A 285 14.44 11.39 12.08
N TRP A 286 13.93 12.10 13.07
CA TRP A 286 12.87 11.61 13.95
C TRP A 286 11.70 12.59 13.92
N SER A 287 10.52 12.08 14.22
CA SER A 287 9.30 12.85 14.41
C SER A 287 8.46 12.22 15.51
N VAL A 288 7.88 13.03 16.38
CA VAL A 288 6.95 12.63 17.44
C VAL A 288 5.76 13.57 17.42
N THR A 289 4.56 13.00 17.48
CA THR A 289 3.30 13.74 17.59
C THR A 289 2.55 13.27 18.82
N TRP A 290 2.14 14.22 19.65
CA TRP A 290 1.23 14.01 20.78
C TRP A 290 -0.10 14.68 20.46
N ALA A 291 -1.20 13.97 20.67
CA ALA A 291 -2.55 14.50 20.53
C ALA A 291 -3.36 14.17 21.78
N VAL A 292 -3.97 15.19 22.39
CA VAL A 292 -4.83 15.03 23.57
C VAL A 292 -6.19 15.68 23.27
N PRO A 293 -7.32 15.00 23.52
CA PRO A 293 -8.63 15.58 23.30
C PRO A 293 -8.82 16.76 24.25
N ALA A 294 -9.51 17.80 23.80
CA ALA A 294 -9.81 18.98 24.60
C ALA A 294 -11.31 19.02 24.94
N ASP A 295 -11.63 19.43 26.16
CA ASP A 295 -13.00 19.70 26.61
C ASP A 295 -13.59 20.98 25.99
N THR A 296 -14.82 21.33 26.38
CA THR A 296 -15.54 22.52 25.87
C THR A 296 -14.84 23.83 26.20
N ASP A 297 -14.04 23.86 27.27
CA ASP A 297 -13.27 25.03 27.70
C ASP A 297 -11.87 25.05 27.03
N GLY A 298 -11.59 24.05 26.19
CA GLY A 298 -10.34 23.90 25.44
C GLY A 298 -9.21 23.32 26.28
N THR A 299 -9.48 22.72 27.43
CA THR A 299 -8.51 22.10 28.34
C THR A 299 -8.31 20.62 27.97
N PRO A 300 -7.08 20.10 27.92
CA PRO A 300 -6.81 18.67 27.68
C PRO A 300 -7.21 17.75 28.83
#